data_AF-A0A2D9S2E7-F1
#
_entry.id   AF-A0A2D9S2E7-F1
#
_cell.length_a   1.000
_cell.length_b   1.000
_cell.length_c   1.000
_cell.angle_alpha   90.00
_cell.angle_beta   90.00
_cell.angle_gamma   90.00
#
_symmetry.space_group_name_H-M   'P 1'
#
loop_
_entity.id
_entity.type
_entity.pdbx_description
1 polymer ?
#
loop_
_entity_poly.entity_id
_entity_poly.type
_entity_poly.pdbx_seq_one_letter_code
_entity_poly.pdbx_strand_id
1 'polypeptide(L)'
;MITRLSAFKKSPIAAGIFAFLGAASLPAGAASWDFGDVSVSLDTNLTLATSIRVEDRDYSLIGNSNHPQFNWSGYNAATNVIYPSADVWALADGAYSSNGDLGNLAHDSGEAFSTQISGNHELDIRYGDIGFFARGFWFYDFEQMDNDRPWDNPITG
;
A
#
# COMPACT_ATOMS: atom_id res chain seq x y z
N MET A 1 -37.49 -24.90 26.81
CA MET A 1 -36.11 -24.64 26.34
C MET A 1 -36.22 -23.55 25.28
N ILE A 2 -35.75 -22.34 25.56
CA ILE A 2 -35.92 -21.17 24.67
C ILE A 2 -34.68 -21.07 23.79
N THR A 3 -34.84 -21.32 22.49
CA THR A 3 -33.79 -21.16 21.48
C THR A 3 -33.54 -19.67 21.26
N ARG A 4 -32.38 -19.16 21.67
CA ARG A 4 -31.94 -17.79 21.32
C ARG A 4 -31.44 -17.79 19.88
N LEU A 5 -32.04 -16.96 19.03
CA LEU A 5 -31.52 -16.66 17.69
C LEU A 5 -30.13 -16.04 17.83
N SER A 6 -29.10 -16.67 17.25
CA SER A 6 -27.76 -16.09 17.20
C SER A 6 -27.79 -14.89 16.27
N ALA A 7 -27.62 -13.69 16.82
CA ALA A 7 -27.34 -12.51 16.02
C ALA A 7 -26.05 -12.77 15.22
N PHE A 8 -26.10 -12.57 13.90
CA PHE A 8 -24.92 -12.52 13.05
C PHE A 8 -23.91 -11.57 13.68
N LYS A 9 -22.80 -12.11 14.19
CA LYS A 9 -21.62 -11.29 14.52
C LYS A 9 -21.10 -10.79 13.17
N LYS A 10 -21.23 -9.49 12.91
CA LYS A 10 -20.49 -8.85 11.83
C LYS A 10 -19.01 -9.08 12.13
N SER A 11 -18.38 -9.95 11.35
CA SER A 11 -16.94 -10.14 11.40
C SER A 11 -16.29 -8.83 10.93
N PRO A 12 -15.36 -8.24 11.69
CA PRO A 12 -14.58 -7.08 11.24
C PRO A 12 -13.73 -7.38 9.99
N ILE A 13 -13.67 -8.64 9.55
CA ILE A 13 -12.93 -9.09 8.35
C ILE A 13 -13.51 -8.53 7.03
N ALA A 14 -14.67 -7.86 7.04
CA ALA A 14 -15.30 -7.30 5.83
C ALA A 14 -15.24 -5.76 5.72
N ALA A 15 -14.57 -5.08 6.66
CA ALA A 15 -14.28 -3.66 6.56
C ALA A 15 -12.76 -3.51 6.59
N GLY A 16 -12.21 -2.63 5.77
CA GLY A 16 -10.82 -2.22 6.00
C GLY A 16 -9.95 -2.05 4.77
N ILE A 17 -10.48 -1.48 3.67
CA ILE A 17 -9.81 -0.39 2.94
C ILE A 17 -10.92 0.48 2.34
N PHE A 18 -11.24 1.61 2.95
CA PHE A 18 -11.92 2.70 2.26
C PHE A 18 -10.85 3.64 1.72
N ALA A 19 -10.42 3.43 0.48
CA ALA A 19 -9.67 4.44 -0.24
C ALA A 19 -10.60 5.64 -0.44
N PHE A 20 -10.39 6.73 0.30
CA PHE A 20 -11.01 8.00 -0.03
C PHE A 20 -10.33 8.50 -1.29
N LEU A 21 -10.81 8.05 -2.46
CA LEU A 21 -10.29 8.45 -3.75
C LEU A 21 -10.69 9.92 -3.99
N GLY A 22 -9.96 10.84 -3.37
CA GLY A 22 -9.95 12.25 -3.75
C GLY A 22 -9.20 12.42 -5.07
N ALA A 23 -9.59 11.68 -6.10
CA ALA A 23 -9.01 11.79 -7.42
C ALA A 23 -9.49 13.11 -8.03
N ALA A 24 -8.65 14.14 -7.97
CA ALA A 24 -8.76 15.23 -8.92
C ALA A 24 -8.23 14.67 -10.26
N SER A 25 -9.12 14.05 -11.05
CA SER A 25 -8.80 13.75 -12.45
C SER A 25 -8.63 15.10 -13.16
N LEU A 26 -7.39 15.49 -13.42
CA LEU A 26 -7.11 16.67 -14.25
C LEU A 26 -7.67 16.40 -15.65
N PRO A 27 -8.16 17.43 -16.37
CA PRO A 27 -8.77 17.24 -17.68
C PRO A 27 -7.84 16.42 -18.59
N ALA A 28 -8.39 15.36 -19.19
CA ALA A 28 -7.68 14.55 -20.16
C ALA A 28 -7.23 15.45 -21.31
N GLY A 29 -5.92 15.63 -21.44
CA GLY A 29 -5.32 16.36 -22.55
C GLY A 29 -5.25 15.42 -23.73
N ALA A 30 -6.26 15.47 -24.59
CA ALA A 30 -6.23 14.83 -25.90
C ALA A 30 -5.73 15.87 -26.91
N ALA A 31 -4.58 15.61 -27.52
CA ALA A 31 -4.04 16.43 -28.60
C ALA A 31 -4.05 15.62 -29.88
N SER A 32 -4.72 16.14 -30.90
CA SER A 32 -4.81 15.52 -32.21
C SER A 32 -4.27 16.46 -33.28
N TRP A 33 -3.49 15.90 -34.20
CA TRP A 33 -2.94 16.62 -35.33
C TRP A 33 -3.16 15.82 -36.60
N ASP A 34 -3.67 16.48 -37.63
CA ASP A 34 -3.90 15.90 -38.94
C ASP A 34 -3.02 16.60 -39.98
N PHE A 35 -2.17 15.84 -40.65
CA PHE A 35 -1.26 16.31 -41.70
C PHE A 35 -1.45 15.46 -42.96
N GLY A 36 -2.35 15.91 -43.85
CA GLY A 36 -2.69 15.17 -45.06
C GLY A 36 -3.28 13.80 -44.73
N ASP A 37 -2.58 12.73 -45.09
CA ASP A 37 -3.00 11.35 -44.82
C ASP A 37 -2.53 10.82 -43.45
N VAL A 38 -1.74 11.61 -42.70
CA VAL A 38 -1.24 11.23 -41.37
C VAL A 38 -2.13 11.86 -40.29
N SER A 39 -2.67 11.04 -39.39
CA SER A 39 -3.34 11.48 -38.17
C SER A 39 -2.53 11.03 -36.95
N VAL A 40 -2.29 11.92 -36.01
CA VAL A 40 -1.58 11.63 -34.75
C VAL A 40 -2.47 12.05 -33.59
N SER A 41 -2.77 11.14 -32.67
CA SER A 41 -3.45 11.46 -31.41
C SER A 41 -2.59 11.06 -30.22
N LEU A 42 -2.48 11.97 -29.25
CA LEU A 42 -1.90 11.73 -27.94
C LEU A 42 -2.98 11.97 -26.88
N ASP A 43 -3.39 10.91 -26.21
CA ASP A 43 -4.31 10.97 -25.08
C ASP A 43 -3.52 10.83 -23.78
N THR A 44 -3.75 11.76 -22.85
CA THR A 44 -3.09 11.75 -21.54
C THR A 44 -4.11 11.84 -20.40
N ASN A 45 -4.01 10.92 -19.45
CA ASN A 45 -4.73 10.96 -18.18
C ASN A 45 -3.73 11.10 -17.03
N LEU A 46 -3.94 12.10 -16.16
CA LEU A 46 -3.16 12.30 -14.95
C LEU A 46 -4.06 12.11 -13.73
N THR A 47 -3.59 11.34 -12.76
CA THR A 47 -4.27 11.08 -11.49
C THR A 47 -3.37 11.47 -10.34
N LEU A 48 -3.90 12.29 -9.43
CA LEU A 48 -3.32 12.56 -8.11
C LEU A 48 -4.27 11.98 -7.06
N ALA A 49 -3.77 11.09 -6.22
CA ALA A 49 -4.57 10.43 -5.19
C ALA A 49 -3.78 10.25 -3.89
N THR A 50 -4.46 10.41 -2.76
CA THR A 50 -3.92 10.13 -1.43
C THR A 50 -4.79 9.09 -0.74
N SER A 51 -4.17 8.06 -0.17
CA SER A 51 -4.82 7.03 0.62
C SER A 51 -4.42 7.16 2.08
N ILE A 52 -5.43 7.23 2.96
CA ILE A 52 -5.28 7.48 4.39
C ILE A 52 -5.74 6.24 5.15
N ARG A 53 -4.98 5.85 6.17
CA ARG A 53 -5.34 4.78 7.09
C ARG A 53 -6.43 5.26 8.05
N VAL A 54 -7.47 4.47 8.26
CA VAL A 54 -8.62 4.84 9.12
C VAL A 54 -8.77 3.96 10.36
N GLU A 55 -8.03 2.86 10.41
CA GLU A 55 -8.07 1.91 11.53
C GLU A 55 -6.84 2.11 12.41
N ASP A 56 -7.03 1.98 13.72
CA ASP A 56 -5.92 1.94 14.66
C ASP A 56 -5.05 0.71 14.44
N ARG A 57 -3.84 0.72 15.00
CA ARG A 57 -2.95 -0.43 14.94
C ARG A 57 -3.55 -1.62 15.70
N ASP A 58 -3.66 -2.74 15.01
CA ASP A 58 -3.97 -4.04 15.59
C ASP A 58 -2.67 -4.84 15.75
N TYR A 59 -2.14 -4.82 16.97
CA TYR A 59 -0.91 -5.51 17.31
C TYR A 59 -1.04 -7.04 17.23
N SER A 60 -2.26 -7.58 17.27
CA SER A 60 -2.49 -9.04 17.13
C SER A 60 -2.21 -9.54 15.70
N LEU A 61 -2.18 -8.65 14.71
CA LEU A 61 -1.84 -8.97 13.32
C LEU A 61 -0.33 -8.97 13.05
N ILE A 62 0.46 -8.40 13.95
CA ILE A 62 1.91 -8.33 13.82
C ILE A 62 2.52 -9.64 14.30
N GLY A 63 3.48 -10.19 13.54
CA GLY A 63 4.15 -11.44 13.91
C GLY A 63 4.82 -11.36 15.29
N ASN A 64 4.76 -12.45 16.07
CA ASN A 64 5.41 -12.50 17.39
C ASN A 64 6.89 -12.09 17.34
N SER A 65 7.61 -12.48 16.28
CA SER A 65 9.04 -12.18 16.14
C SER A 65 9.36 -10.71 15.84
N ASN A 66 8.44 -9.95 15.25
CA ASN A 66 8.61 -8.53 14.95
C ASN A 66 7.66 -7.62 15.76
N HIS A 67 7.10 -8.14 16.85
CA HIS A 67 6.18 -7.40 17.70
C HIS A 67 6.89 -6.23 18.41
N PRO A 68 6.36 -4.98 18.36
CA PRO A 68 7.03 -3.78 18.89
C PRO A 68 7.30 -3.77 20.40
N GLN A 69 6.75 -4.73 21.14
CA GLN A 69 6.96 -4.86 22.59
C GLN A 69 8.39 -5.27 22.96
N PHE A 70 9.11 -5.91 22.04
CA PHE A 70 10.45 -6.43 22.31
C PHE A 70 11.50 -5.37 21.98
N ASN A 71 12.41 -5.12 22.92
CA ASN A 71 13.55 -4.25 22.69
C ASN A 71 14.79 -5.08 22.33
N TRP A 72 15.16 -5.04 21.06
CA TRP A 72 16.29 -5.80 20.52
C TRP A 72 17.64 -5.06 20.58
N SER A 73 17.71 -3.91 21.26
CA SER A 73 18.94 -3.12 21.37
C SER A 73 20.08 -3.96 21.97
N GLY A 74 21.17 -4.09 21.22
CA GLY A 74 22.34 -4.89 21.62
C GLY A 74 22.22 -6.40 21.36
N TYR A 75 21.17 -6.86 20.68
CA TYR A 75 20.99 -8.26 20.31
C TYR A 75 22.11 -8.75 19.38
N ASN A 76 22.62 -9.95 19.64
CA ASN A 76 23.50 -10.67 18.74
C ASN A 76 23.18 -12.17 18.80
N ALA A 77 22.88 -12.78 17.65
CA ALA A 77 22.47 -14.18 17.58
C ALA A 77 23.55 -15.18 18.09
N ALA A 78 24.82 -14.80 18.10
CA ALA A 78 25.93 -15.66 18.52
C ALA A 78 26.42 -15.37 19.95
N THR A 79 26.37 -14.11 20.40
CA THR A 79 27.04 -13.68 21.64
C THR A 79 26.12 -13.03 22.67
N ASN A 80 24.92 -12.60 22.30
CA ASN A 80 23.99 -11.93 23.21
C ASN A 80 22.52 -12.10 22.77
N VAL A 81 21.95 -13.26 23.10
CA VAL A 81 20.53 -13.54 22.86
C VAL A 81 19.69 -12.93 23.99
N ILE A 82 18.97 -11.84 23.68
CA ILE A 82 18.12 -11.12 24.64
C ILE A 82 16.83 -11.89 24.92
N TYR A 83 16.12 -12.29 23.87
CA TYR A 83 14.90 -13.08 23.95
C TYR A 83 15.12 -14.42 23.23
N PRO A 84 15.20 -15.55 23.97
CA PRO A 84 15.10 -16.87 23.38
C PRO A 84 13.80 -17.03 22.58
N SER A 85 13.81 -17.88 21.55
CA SER A 85 12.62 -18.09 20.70
C SER A 85 11.39 -18.50 21.52
N ALA A 86 11.55 -19.35 22.53
CA ALA A 86 10.45 -19.76 23.41
C ALA A 86 9.78 -18.57 24.11
N ASP A 87 10.55 -17.58 24.55
CA ASP A 87 10.03 -16.39 25.24
C ASP A 87 9.31 -15.47 24.26
N VAL A 88 9.83 -15.32 23.03
CA VAL A 88 9.15 -14.57 21.97
C VAL A 88 7.75 -15.11 21.72
N TRP A 89 7.61 -16.44 21.65
CA TRP A 89 6.32 -17.12 21.42
C TRP A 89 5.43 -17.19 22.66
N ALA A 90 5.99 -17.07 23.87
CA ALA A 90 5.22 -17.12 25.11
C ALA A 90 4.75 -15.72 25.58
N LEU A 91 5.49 -14.67 25.24
CA LEU A 91 5.27 -13.31 25.75
C LEU A 91 4.54 -12.39 24.76
N ALA A 92 4.60 -12.66 23.46
CA ALA A 92 3.84 -11.87 22.47
C ALA A 92 2.48 -12.50 22.20
N ASP A 93 1.49 -11.61 21.99
CA ASP A 93 0.13 -11.96 21.57
C ASP A 93 -0.12 -11.44 20.15
N GLY A 94 0.83 -11.75 19.27
CA GLY A 94 0.83 -11.39 17.86
C GLY A 94 0.49 -12.57 16.93
N ALA A 95 0.53 -12.32 15.63
CA ALA A 95 0.28 -13.31 14.61
C ALA A 95 1.39 -14.36 14.54
N TYR A 96 1.04 -15.53 14.02
CA TYR A 96 2.02 -16.61 13.80
C TYR A 96 3.07 -16.25 12.72
N SER A 97 2.74 -15.36 11.78
CA SER A 97 3.63 -15.02 10.67
C SER A 97 4.01 -13.54 10.69
N SER A 98 5.29 -13.25 10.46
CA SER A 98 5.78 -11.88 10.24
C SER A 98 5.54 -11.36 8.81
N ASN A 99 4.96 -12.17 7.92
CA ASN A 99 4.65 -11.79 6.53
C ASN A 99 3.23 -11.22 6.36
N GLY A 100 2.43 -11.20 7.44
CA GLY A 100 1.01 -10.92 7.36
C GLY A 100 0.66 -9.43 7.26
N ASP A 101 1.37 -8.57 7.99
CA ASP A 101 0.92 -7.18 8.13
C ASP A 101 2.04 -6.20 8.53
N LEU A 102 2.71 -5.66 7.51
CA LEU A 102 3.64 -4.53 7.69
C LEU A 102 2.91 -3.18 7.74
N GLY A 103 1.64 -3.10 7.31
CA GLY A 103 0.87 -1.87 7.39
C GLY A 103 0.61 -1.47 8.84
N ASN A 104 0.34 -2.46 9.69
CA ASN A 104 0.24 -2.30 11.13
C ASN A 104 1.50 -1.80 11.81
N LEU A 105 2.67 -2.03 11.22
CA LEU A 105 3.95 -1.53 11.70
C LEU A 105 4.30 -0.15 11.11
N ALA A 106 3.88 0.11 9.88
CA ALA A 106 4.35 1.25 9.09
C ALA A 106 3.50 2.52 9.22
N HIS A 107 2.22 2.44 9.61
CA HIS A 107 1.32 3.60 9.58
C HIS A 107 0.41 3.65 10.80
N ASP A 108 0.07 4.83 11.28
CA ASP A 108 -0.97 5.06 12.29
C ASP A 108 -2.30 5.51 11.66
N SER A 109 -3.38 5.45 12.43
CA SER A 109 -4.69 5.95 11.98
C SER A 109 -4.62 7.46 11.71
N GLY A 110 -5.17 7.90 10.58
CA GLY A 110 -5.12 9.27 10.10
C GLY A 110 -3.89 9.61 9.25
N GLU A 111 -2.89 8.73 9.18
CA GLU A 111 -1.71 8.94 8.34
C GLU A 111 -1.97 8.51 6.89
N ALA A 112 -1.38 9.25 5.95
CA ALA A 112 -1.30 8.79 4.58
C ALA A 112 -0.35 7.59 4.52
N PHE A 113 -0.78 6.51 3.88
CA PHE A 113 0.11 5.39 3.54
C PHE A 113 0.49 5.41 2.05
N SER A 114 -0.13 6.29 1.26
CA SER A 114 0.20 6.48 -0.15
C SER A 114 -0.25 7.88 -0.56
N THR A 115 0.63 8.64 -1.19
CA THR A 115 0.26 9.85 -1.92
C THR A 115 0.92 9.76 -3.29
N GLN A 116 0.12 9.49 -4.31
CA GLN A 116 0.61 9.08 -5.62
C GLN A 116 0.17 10.05 -6.72
N ILE A 117 1.12 10.41 -7.58
CA ILE A 117 0.84 10.94 -8.92
C ILE A 117 1.08 9.85 -9.95
N SER A 118 0.17 9.69 -10.90
CA SER A 118 0.31 8.73 -12.00
C SER A 118 -0.13 9.33 -13.32
N GLY A 119 0.45 8.82 -14.41
CA GLY A 119 0.14 9.22 -15.76
C GLY A 119 -0.02 8.01 -16.69
N ASN A 120 -1.10 8.01 -17.46
CA ASN A 120 -1.32 7.08 -18.57
C ASN A 120 -1.35 7.86 -19.88
N HIS A 121 -0.52 7.46 -20.84
CA HIS A 121 -0.36 8.11 -22.13
C HIS A 121 -0.59 7.12 -23.26
N GLU A 122 -1.37 7.51 -24.26
CA GLU A 122 -1.65 6.71 -25.44
C GLU A 122 -1.33 7.52 -26.69
N LEU A 123 -0.42 7.01 -27.52
CA LEU A 123 -0.04 7.58 -28.80
C LEU A 123 -0.55 6.67 -29.92
N ASP A 124 -1.43 7.20 -30.76
CA ASP A 124 -1.92 6.54 -31.98
C ASP A 124 -1.48 7.40 -33.18
N ILE A 125 -0.81 6.77 -34.15
CA ILE A 125 -0.41 7.38 -35.41
C ILE A 125 -1.02 6.55 -36.53
N ARG A 126 -1.75 7.17 -37.44
CA ARG A 126 -2.39 6.54 -38.59
C ARG A 126 -1.89 7.18 -39.87
N TYR A 127 -1.56 6.38 -40.87
CA TYR A 127 -1.20 6.82 -42.21
C TYR A 127 -1.82 5.88 -43.25
N GLY A 128 -2.91 6.31 -43.89
CA GLY A 128 -3.67 5.46 -44.82
C GLY A 128 -4.08 4.14 -44.16
N ASP A 129 -3.55 3.02 -44.67
CA ASP A 129 -3.85 1.67 -44.19
C ASP A 129 -2.87 1.13 -43.12
N ILE A 130 -1.87 1.91 -42.72
CA ILE A 130 -0.90 1.53 -41.68
C ILE A 130 -1.05 2.40 -40.44
N GLY A 131 -0.74 1.85 -39.27
CA GLY A 131 -0.78 2.60 -38.02
C GLY A 131 0.24 2.11 -37.01
N PHE A 132 0.53 2.95 -36.04
CA PHE A 132 1.39 2.68 -34.89
C PHE A 132 0.67 3.08 -33.62
N PHE A 133 0.74 2.22 -32.61
CA PHE A 133 0.13 2.47 -31.30
C PHE A 133 1.13 2.18 -30.19
N ALA A 134 1.24 3.10 -29.24
CA ALA A 134 2.02 2.93 -28.02
C ALA A 134 1.25 3.43 -26.79
N ARG A 135 1.37 2.70 -25.67
CA ARG A 135 0.83 3.11 -24.38
C ARG A 135 1.92 3.06 -23.32
N GLY A 136 1.99 4.10 -22.50
CA GLY A 136 2.91 4.21 -21.37
C GLY A 136 2.17 4.54 -20.08
N PHE A 137 2.53 3.87 -18.99
CA PHE A 137 2.06 4.15 -17.65
C PHE A 137 3.26 4.43 -16.74
N TRP A 138 3.15 5.43 -15.88
CA TRP A 138 4.12 5.72 -14.83
C TRP A 138 3.42 6.21 -13.58
N PHE A 139 4.09 6.09 -12.44
CA PHE A 139 3.65 6.67 -11.18
C PHE A 139 4.82 7.03 -10.28
N TYR A 140 4.55 7.92 -9.32
CA TYR A 140 5.43 8.27 -8.22
C TYR A 140 4.60 8.38 -6.94
N ASP A 141 5.03 7.73 -5.87
CA ASP A 141 4.37 7.78 -4.57
C ASP A 141 5.29 8.50 -3.56
N PHE A 142 4.91 9.70 -3.16
CA PHE A 142 5.68 10.54 -2.25
C PHE A 142 5.81 9.91 -0.86
N GLU A 143 4.76 9.21 -0.39
CA GLU A 143 4.74 8.62 0.95
C GLU A 143 5.69 7.42 1.05
N GLN A 144 5.78 6.62 -0.02
CA GLN A 144 6.59 5.41 -0.01
C GLN A 144 8.04 5.65 -0.44
N MET A 145 8.32 6.74 -1.16
CA MET A 145 9.64 7.04 -1.73
C MET A 145 10.45 8.07 -0.92
N ASP A 146 9.78 9.04 -0.29
CA ASP A 146 10.47 10.20 0.31
C ASP A 146 10.44 10.21 1.85
N ASN A 147 9.52 9.46 2.48
CA ASN A 147 9.34 9.47 3.93
C ASN A 147 9.97 8.25 4.62
N ASP A 148 10.46 8.48 5.84
CA ASP A 148 10.89 7.42 6.75
C ASP A 148 9.67 6.75 7.39
N ARG A 149 9.77 5.44 7.65
CA ARG A 149 8.70 4.69 8.33
C ARG A 149 8.98 4.57 9.83
N PRO A 150 7.94 4.55 10.69
CA PRO A 150 8.08 4.33 12.14
C PRO A 150 8.73 2.99 12.48
N TRP A 151 8.63 2.00 11.59
CA TRP A 151 9.20 0.68 11.78
C TRP A 151 10.27 0.38 10.75
N ASP A 152 11.40 -0.09 11.28
CA ASP A 152 12.50 -0.72 10.57
C ASP A 152 12.81 -2.04 11.26
N ASN A 153 13.36 -3.02 10.54
CA ASN A 153 13.66 -4.31 11.15
C ASN A 153 14.80 -4.13 12.15
N PRO A 154 14.56 -4.37 13.46
CA PRO A 154 15.53 -4.03 14.49
C PRO A 154 16.80 -4.90 14.47
N ILE A 155 16.82 -5.96 13.65
CA ILE A 155 17.97 -6.86 13.48
C ILE A 155 18.69 -6.59 12.15
N THR A 156 17.97 -6.29 11.07
CA THR A 156 18.56 -6.17 9.73
C THR A 156 18.75 -4.75 9.22
N GLY A 157 18.03 -3.76 9.78
CA GLY A 157 17.69 -2.57 9.00
C GLY A 157 16.95 -3.00 7.74
#